data_AF-K2S2V8-F1
#
_entry.id   AF-K2S2V8-F1
#
_cell.length_a   1.000
_cell.length_b   1.000
_cell.length_c   1.000
_cell.angle_alpha   90.00
_cell.angle_beta   90.00
_cell.angle_gamma   90.00
#
_symmetry.space_group_name_H-M   'P 1'
#
loop_
_entity.id
_entity.type
_entity.pdbx_description
1 polymer ?
#
loop_
_entity_poly.entity_id
_entity_poly.type
_entity_poly.pdbx_seq_one_letter_code
_entity_poly.pdbx_strand_id
1 'polypeptide(L)'
;MDDDCITCPLPEPTSSGDKEKIEYFNHLVRLTHILSSVLKFLSHLRMRGMDPNWLIRSVQHLNAELRTWTESVPPPCRPEPLRKDSSALNVPLNLILYIRCTYFGLVITLNSSFTHPWLLDWIGHHGNARFQKQIDESTELVIKASRDAIQDTKHIDMDFTSPVWLVFYYPLVGLIHLFVHIVKSPQAPTVQLDLALLDIISGHFARLKYTTSSTIAFPFVKELCRFAEHTVDLKSTESSRIANDASTIAESAAQPKYSTQGTVPGSDARVAANNAPDVSEVMNHAPFY
;
A
#
# COMPACT_ATOMS: atom_id res chain seq x y z
N MET A 1 10.87 -23.34 18.85
CA MET A 1 12.28 -23.01 19.10
C MET A 1 12.43 -21.52 18.89
N ASP A 2 13.07 -20.83 19.82
CA ASP A 2 13.35 -19.41 19.70
C ASP A 2 14.66 -19.22 18.92
N ASP A 3 14.63 -18.38 17.89
CA ASP A 3 15.75 -18.12 16.98
C ASP A 3 16.91 -17.41 17.69
N ASP A 4 16.63 -16.71 18.78
CA ASP A 4 17.61 -16.00 19.62
C ASP A 4 18.64 -16.95 20.28
N CYS A 5 18.35 -18.27 20.27
CA CYS A 5 19.24 -19.29 20.82
C CYS A 5 20.26 -19.85 19.80
N ILE A 6 20.19 -19.46 18.53
CA ILE A 6 21.09 -19.96 17.48
C ILE A 6 22.36 -19.09 17.44
N THR A 7 23.44 -19.58 18.05
CA THR A 7 24.75 -18.87 18.10
C THR A 7 25.74 -19.36 17.04
N CYS A 8 25.31 -20.20 16.09
CA CYS A 8 26.21 -20.73 15.07
C CYS A 8 26.72 -19.62 14.13
N PRO A 9 28.03 -19.51 13.88
CA PRO A 9 28.55 -18.51 12.95
C PRO A 9 28.08 -18.80 11.52
N LEU A 10 27.82 -17.74 10.76
CA LEU A 10 27.50 -17.85 9.33
C LEU A 10 28.71 -18.40 8.56
N PRO A 11 28.50 -19.22 7.50
CA PRO A 11 29.57 -19.70 6.65
C PRO A 11 30.39 -18.54 6.05
N GLU A 12 31.70 -18.61 6.17
CA GLU A 12 32.59 -17.66 5.52
C GLU A 12 32.75 -18.00 4.03
N PRO A 13 32.69 -17.02 3.13
CA PRO A 13 32.88 -17.27 1.70
C PRO A 13 34.31 -17.74 1.44
N THR A 14 34.48 -18.99 1.03
CA THR A 14 35.76 -19.54 0.59
C THR A 14 36.15 -18.97 -0.78
N SER A 15 37.44 -18.95 -1.12
CA SER A 15 37.98 -18.44 -2.40
C SER A 15 37.57 -19.24 -3.66
N SER A 16 36.61 -20.17 -3.52
CA SER A 16 36.06 -20.99 -4.61
C SER A 16 34.93 -20.26 -5.36
N GLY A 17 34.58 -20.77 -6.55
CA GLY A 17 33.48 -20.26 -7.39
C GLY A 17 32.08 -20.28 -6.78
N ASP A 18 31.91 -20.73 -5.53
CA ASP A 18 30.64 -20.74 -4.80
C ASP A 18 30.47 -19.54 -3.84
N LYS A 19 31.43 -18.61 -3.80
CA LYS A 19 31.38 -17.40 -2.96
C LYS A 19 30.05 -16.64 -3.07
N GLU A 20 29.56 -16.42 -4.29
CA GLU A 20 28.30 -15.67 -4.52
C GLU A 20 27.07 -16.40 -3.96
N LYS A 21 27.06 -17.74 -3.99
CA LYS A 21 25.98 -18.56 -3.43
C LYS A 21 26.01 -18.55 -1.90
N ILE A 22 27.20 -18.59 -1.30
CA ILE A 22 27.39 -18.49 0.15
C ILE A 22 26.97 -17.10 0.64
N GLU A 23 27.38 -16.04 -0.06
CA GLU A 23 26.95 -14.67 0.25
C GLU A 23 25.43 -14.51 0.14
N TYR A 24 24.82 -15.04 -0.93
CA TYR A 24 23.37 -15.10 -1.09
C TYR A 24 22.69 -15.78 0.12
N PHE A 25 23.17 -16.97 0.50
CA PHE A 25 22.61 -17.74 1.61
C PHE A 25 22.72 -16.96 2.93
N ASN A 26 23.86 -16.32 3.18
CA ASN A 26 24.06 -15.48 4.36
C ASN A 26 23.07 -14.31 4.42
N HIS A 27 22.77 -13.66 3.28
CA HIS A 27 21.76 -12.60 3.22
C HIS A 27 20.34 -13.12 3.48
N LEU A 28 20.03 -14.31 2.98
CA LEU A 28 18.75 -14.96 3.23
C LEU A 28 18.58 -15.31 4.72
N VAL A 29 19.61 -15.84 5.37
CA VAL A 29 19.59 -16.14 6.81
C VAL A 29 19.36 -14.86 7.62
N ARG A 30 20.11 -13.78 7.32
CA ARG A 30 19.90 -12.47 7.97
C ARG A 30 18.48 -11.94 7.79
N LEU A 31 17.92 -12.05 6.59
CA LEU A 31 16.54 -11.62 6.32
C LEU A 31 15.51 -12.47 7.08
N THR A 32 15.81 -13.75 7.28
CA THR A 32 14.98 -14.68 8.07
C THR A 32 15.01 -14.34 9.56
N HIS A 33 16.16 -13.93 10.11
CA HIS A 33 16.24 -13.41 11.47
C HIS A 33 15.38 -12.15 11.65
N ILE A 34 15.44 -11.21 10.70
CA ILE A 34 14.58 -10.01 10.74
C ILE A 34 13.09 -10.43 10.65
N LEU A 35 12.74 -11.40 9.80
CA LEU A 35 11.39 -11.95 9.73
C LEU A 35 10.93 -12.51 11.09
N SER A 36 11.80 -13.26 11.78
CA SER A 36 11.52 -13.77 13.13
C SER A 36 11.19 -12.61 14.09
N SER A 37 12.01 -11.55 14.10
CA SER A 37 11.76 -10.35 14.91
C SER A 37 10.45 -9.65 14.55
N VAL A 38 10.10 -9.55 13.26
CA VAL A 38 8.82 -9.00 12.79
C VAL A 38 7.64 -9.86 13.25
N LEU A 39 7.74 -11.19 13.16
CA LEU A 39 6.68 -12.10 13.62
C LEU A 39 6.47 -12.02 15.14
N LYS A 40 7.55 -11.89 15.92
CA LYS A 40 7.48 -11.62 17.37
C LYS A 40 6.78 -10.29 17.64
N PHE A 41 7.17 -9.23 16.92
CA PHE A 41 6.52 -7.93 16.98
C PHE A 41 5.02 -8.00 16.68
N LEU A 42 4.61 -8.70 15.61
CA LEU A 42 3.20 -8.88 15.26
C LEU A 42 2.42 -9.68 16.31
N SER A 43 3.08 -10.68 16.90
CA SER A 43 2.48 -11.46 18.00
C SER A 43 2.22 -10.57 19.22
N HIS A 44 3.15 -9.66 19.52
CA HIS A 44 2.95 -8.66 20.57
C HIS A 44 1.90 -7.62 20.20
N LEU A 45 1.86 -7.19 18.94
CA LEU A 45 0.83 -6.29 18.40
C LEU A 45 -0.57 -6.90 18.52
N ARG A 46 -0.74 -8.22 18.64
CA ARG A 46 -2.07 -8.82 18.83
C ARG A 46 -2.61 -8.65 20.27
N MET A 47 -1.80 -8.19 21.21
CA MET A 47 -2.18 -8.00 22.60
C MET A 47 -2.88 -6.65 22.82
N ARG A 48 -4.03 -6.64 23.51
CA ARG A 48 -4.83 -5.43 23.77
C ARG A 48 -4.11 -4.45 24.71
N GLY A 49 -4.22 -3.15 24.44
CA GLY A 49 -3.74 -2.08 25.33
C GLY A 49 -2.28 -1.67 25.11
N MET A 50 -1.81 -1.70 23.87
CA MET A 50 -0.41 -1.44 23.54
C MET A 50 -0.05 0.05 23.59
N ASP A 51 1.12 0.37 24.15
CA ASP A 51 1.67 1.73 24.13
C ASP A 51 1.98 2.17 22.68
N PRO A 52 1.34 3.24 22.16
CA PRO A 52 1.62 3.74 20.81
C PRO A 52 3.08 4.16 20.63
N ASN A 53 3.75 4.63 21.70
CA ASN A 53 5.16 5.00 21.59
C ASN A 53 6.05 3.77 21.46
N TRP A 54 5.71 2.66 22.12
CA TRP A 54 6.37 1.38 21.90
C TRP A 54 6.17 0.92 20.46
N LEU A 55 4.95 1.00 19.93
CA LEU A 55 4.65 0.63 18.55
C LEU A 55 5.52 1.39 17.54
N ILE A 56 5.54 2.73 17.65
CA ILE A 56 6.37 3.59 16.79
C ILE A 56 7.85 3.20 16.92
N ARG A 57 8.37 3.06 18.14
CA ARG A 57 9.79 2.70 18.37
C ARG A 57 10.15 1.35 17.76
N SER A 58 9.31 0.34 17.95
CA SER A 58 9.54 -1.02 17.44
C SER A 58 9.55 -1.04 15.91
N VAL A 59 8.60 -0.36 15.26
CA VAL A 59 8.56 -0.28 13.79
C VAL A 59 9.75 0.51 13.25
N GLN A 60 10.14 1.62 13.89
CA GLN A 60 11.32 2.39 13.49
C GLN A 60 12.61 1.57 13.64
N HIS A 61 12.75 0.81 14.72
CA HIS A 61 13.89 -0.06 14.95
C HIS A 61 14.01 -1.16 13.88
N LEU A 62 12.92 -1.89 13.62
CA LEU A 62 12.91 -2.96 12.61
C LEU A 62 13.10 -2.42 11.18
N ASN A 63 12.54 -1.25 10.87
CA ASN A 63 12.81 -0.56 9.60
C ASN A 63 14.28 -0.14 9.46
N ALA A 64 14.94 0.22 10.55
CA ALA A 64 16.38 0.53 10.55
C ALA A 64 17.21 -0.73 10.28
N GLU A 65 16.88 -1.87 10.91
CA GLU A 65 17.54 -3.15 10.63
C GLU A 65 17.40 -3.57 9.15
N LEU A 66 16.19 -3.44 8.59
CA LEU A 66 15.94 -3.71 7.17
C LEU A 66 16.77 -2.79 6.25
N ARG A 67 16.97 -1.52 6.64
CA ARG A 67 17.79 -0.57 5.90
C ARG A 67 19.27 -0.94 5.95
N THR A 68 19.79 -1.26 7.13
CA THR A 68 21.16 -1.74 7.29
C THR A 68 21.41 -3.02 6.50
N TRP A 69 20.44 -3.95 6.48
CA TRP A 69 20.50 -5.13 5.64
C TRP A 69 20.58 -4.75 4.15
N THR A 70 19.75 -3.82 3.69
CA THR A 70 19.72 -3.35 2.30
C THR A 70 21.06 -2.77 1.85
N GLU A 71 21.73 -2.01 2.72
CA GLU A 71 23.04 -1.42 2.48
C GLU A 71 24.14 -2.49 2.39
N SER A 72 23.99 -3.59 3.12
CA SER A 72 24.94 -4.71 3.12
C SER A 72 24.82 -5.66 1.91
N VAL A 73 23.70 -5.61 1.19
CA VAL A 73 23.36 -6.57 0.13
C VAL A 73 24.01 -6.21 -1.21
N PRO A 74 24.53 -7.21 -1.96
CA PRO A 74 25.05 -7.02 -3.31
C PRO A 74 24.01 -6.41 -4.26
N PRO A 75 24.43 -5.58 -5.24
CA PRO A 75 23.53 -4.89 -6.17
C PRO A 75 22.42 -5.75 -6.82
N PRO A 76 22.66 -6.99 -7.30
CA PRO A 76 21.58 -7.78 -7.93
C PRO A 76 20.48 -8.20 -6.95
N CYS A 77 20.82 -8.42 -5.68
CA CYS A 77 19.88 -8.79 -4.63
C CYS A 77 19.25 -7.57 -3.95
N ARG A 78 19.75 -6.37 -4.23
CA ARG A 78 19.24 -5.13 -3.64
C ARG A 78 17.85 -4.82 -4.18
N PRO A 79 16.91 -4.32 -3.37
CA PRO A 79 15.55 -3.88 -3.78
C PRO A 79 15.53 -2.62 -4.69
N GLU A 80 16.51 -2.45 -5.56
CA GLU A 80 16.52 -1.41 -6.61
C GLU A 80 15.96 -1.99 -7.93
N PRO A 81 15.50 -1.17 -8.89
CA PRO A 81 15.01 -1.67 -10.17
C PRO A 81 16.03 -2.59 -10.84
N LEU A 82 15.63 -3.84 -11.10
CA LEU A 82 16.53 -4.84 -11.64
C LEU A 82 16.97 -4.42 -13.05
N ARG A 83 18.29 -4.21 -13.24
CA ARG A 83 18.87 -3.95 -14.57
C ARG A 83 18.99 -5.27 -15.33
N LYS A 84 18.74 -5.26 -16.65
CA LYS A 84 18.85 -6.47 -17.50
C LYS A 84 20.22 -7.16 -17.42
N ASP A 85 21.25 -6.44 -16.99
CA ASP A 85 22.62 -6.94 -16.85
C ASP A 85 22.86 -7.72 -15.53
N SER A 86 21.82 -7.93 -14.71
CA SER A 86 21.89 -8.70 -13.45
C SER A 86 22.23 -10.18 -13.64
N SER A 87 22.35 -10.64 -14.89
CA SER A 87 22.84 -11.97 -15.28
C SER A 87 24.34 -12.19 -14.97
N ALA A 88 25.03 -11.19 -14.42
CA ALA A 88 26.45 -11.27 -14.04
C ALA A 88 26.73 -12.10 -12.77
N LEU A 89 25.71 -12.50 -12.00
CA LEU A 89 25.88 -13.34 -10.82
C LEU A 89 25.68 -14.82 -11.18
N ASN A 90 26.52 -15.71 -10.66
CA ASN A 90 26.37 -17.17 -10.71
C ASN A 90 25.26 -17.67 -9.76
N VAL A 91 24.21 -16.87 -9.59
CA VAL A 91 23.04 -17.17 -8.75
C VAL A 91 21.79 -17.16 -9.64
N PRO A 92 20.99 -18.23 -9.62
CA PRO A 92 19.73 -18.31 -10.35
C PRO A 92 18.80 -17.11 -10.07
N LEU A 93 18.14 -16.59 -11.11
CA LEU A 93 17.25 -15.41 -11.02
C LEU A 93 16.11 -15.61 -10.02
N ASN A 94 15.52 -16.81 -9.93
CA ASN A 94 14.47 -17.13 -8.97
C ASN A 94 14.92 -16.94 -7.51
N LEU A 95 16.18 -17.21 -7.20
CA LEU A 95 16.76 -16.99 -5.88
C LEU A 95 16.93 -15.50 -5.60
N ILE A 96 17.39 -14.72 -6.58
CA ILE A 96 17.49 -13.26 -6.47
C ILE A 96 16.09 -12.66 -6.21
N LEU A 97 15.10 -13.07 -7.01
CA LEU A 97 13.71 -12.66 -6.84
C LEU A 97 13.16 -13.09 -5.47
N TYR A 98 13.56 -14.26 -4.94
CA TYR A 98 13.14 -14.68 -3.61
C TYR A 98 13.54 -13.69 -2.53
N ILE A 99 14.83 -13.29 -2.49
CA ILE A 99 15.33 -12.34 -1.49
C ILE A 99 14.60 -11.00 -1.63
N ARG A 100 14.44 -10.50 -2.86
CA ARG A 100 13.77 -9.23 -3.13
C ARG A 100 12.31 -9.25 -2.70
N CYS A 101 11.54 -10.26 -3.12
CA CYS A 101 10.15 -10.39 -2.75
C CYS A 101 9.96 -10.59 -1.24
N THR A 102 10.86 -11.33 -0.58
CA THR A 102 10.85 -11.49 0.88
C THR A 102 11.09 -10.16 1.58
N TYR A 103 12.03 -9.35 1.08
CA TYR A 103 12.26 -8.00 1.59
C TYR A 103 11.02 -7.11 1.44
N PHE A 104 10.41 -7.06 0.25
CA PHE A 104 9.19 -6.26 0.04
C PHE A 104 8.05 -6.74 0.93
N GLY A 105 7.87 -8.06 1.06
CA GLY A 105 6.89 -8.65 1.97
C GLY A 105 7.10 -8.25 3.41
N LEU A 106 8.34 -8.20 3.89
CA LEU A 106 8.68 -7.74 5.25
C LEU A 106 8.38 -6.26 5.46
N VAL A 107 8.77 -5.41 4.50
CA VAL A 107 8.47 -3.96 4.55
C VAL A 107 6.97 -3.74 4.63
N ILE A 108 6.21 -4.40 3.75
CA ILE A 108 4.74 -4.31 3.72
C ILE A 108 4.16 -4.80 5.06
N THR A 109 4.56 -5.99 5.49
CA THR A 109 4.04 -6.62 6.72
C THR A 109 4.27 -5.74 7.94
N LEU A 110 5.49 -5.24 8.13
CA LEU A 110 5.86 -4.41 9.27
C LEU A 110 5.05 -3.10 9.31
N ASN A 111 4.98 -2.41 8.18
CA ASN A 111 4.40 -1.07 8.09
C ASN A 111 2.87 -1.08 7.91
N SER A 112 2.28 -2.21 7.50
CA SER A 112 0.82 -2.39 7.37
C SER A 112 0.05 -2.12 8.67
N SER A 113 0.72 -2.28 9.82
CA SER A 113 0.23 -1.93 11.16
C SER A 113 -0.27 -0.48 11.26
N PHE A 114 0.31 0.43 10.47
CA PHE A 114 -0.07 1.85 10.43
C PHE A 114 -0.89 2.23 9.20
N THR A 115 -0.93 1.38 8.17
CA THR A 115 -1.58 1.70 6.89
C THR A 115 -3.06 1.33 6.87
N HIS A 116 -3.52 0.40 7.70
CA HIS A 116 -4.90 -0.09 7.62
C HIS A 116 -5.85 0.56 8.63
N PRO A 117 -7.04 1.07 8.21
CA PRO A 117 -7.97 1.76 9.09
C PRO A 117 -8.44 0.91 10.29
N TRP A 118 -8.71 -0.37 10.05
CA TRP A 118 -9.19 -1.30 11.09
C TRP A 118 -8.13 -1.58 12.18
N LEU A 119 -6.85 -1.40 11.88
CA LEU A 119 -5.75 -1.49 12.85
C LEU A 119 -5.54 -0.15 13.57
N LEU A 120 -5.74 0.98 12.89
CA LEU A 120 -5.64 2.32 13.46
C LEU A 120 -6.72 2.57 14.52
N ASP A 121 -7.96 2.15 14.25
CA ASP A 121 -9.08 2.27 15.19
C ASP A 121 -8.86 1.44 16.46
N TRP A 122 -8.11 0.35 16.36
CA TRP A 122 -7.72 -0.48 17.50
C TRP A 122 -6.63 0.19 18.38
N ILE A 123 -5.81 1.08 17.82
CA ILE A 123 -4.73 1.78 18.53
C ILE A 123 -5.23 3.05 19.23
N GLY A 124 -6.36 3.63 18.81
CA GLY A 124 -7.09 4.65 19.59
C GLY A 124 -6.39 6.01 19.76
N HIS A 125 -5.43 6.36 18.90
CA HIS A 125 -4.61 7.58 19.04
C HIS A 125 -4.70 8.54 17.84
N HIS A 126 -5.94 8.82 17.43
CA HIS A 126 -6.25 9.88 16.47
C HIS A 126 -5.95 11.26 17.10
N GLY A 127 -4.90 11.95 16.63
CA GLY A 127 -4.61 13.35 17.04
C GLY A 127 -3.17 13.66 17.49
N ASN A 128 -2.27 12.68 17.59
CA ASN A 128 -0.85 12.95 17.88
C ASN A 128 -0.07 13.18 16.56
N ALA A 129 0.55 14.35 16.41
CA ALA A 129 1.34 14.70 15.22
C ALA A 129 2.47 13.70 14.93
N ARG A 130 3.10 13.13 15.97
CA ARG A 130 4.14 12.09 15.81
C ARG A 130 3.55 10.80 15.23
N PHE A 131 2.34 10.44 15.65
CA PHE A 131 1.65 9.24 15.18
C PHE A 131 1.22 9.43 13.72
N GLN A 132 0.69 10.60 13.37
CA GLN A 132 0.36 10.93 11.98
C GLN A 132 1.59 10.87 11.07
N LYS A 133 2.71 11.47 11.50
CA LYS A 133 3.97 11.38 10.75
C LYS A 133 4.41 9.92 10.53
N GLN A 134 4.26 9.06 11.53
CA GLN A 134 4.58 7.64 11.38
C GLN A 134 3.64 6.94 10.39
N ILE A 135 2.35 7.28 10.37
CA ILE A 135 1.39 6.76 9.39
C ILE A 135 1.83 7.14 7.97
N ASP A 136 2.20 8.39 7.77
CA ASP A 136 2.61 8.90 6.46
C ASP A 136 3.89 8.18 5.97
N GLU A 137 4.91 8.09 6.84
CA GLU A 137 6.17 7.39 6.55
C GLU A 137 5.95 5.89 6.26
N SER A 138 5.17 5.20 7.09
CA SER A 138 4.86 3.78 6.89
C SER A 138 4.04 3.55 5.63
N THR A 139 3.11 4.45 5.31
CA THR A 139 2.31 4.37 4.08
C THR A 139 3.18 4.53 2.85
N GLU A 140 4.11 5.50 2.83
CA GLU A 140 5.06 5.68 1.72
C GLU A 140 5.91 4.43 1.48
N LEU A 141 6.43 3.82 2.56
CA LEU A 141 7.22 2.58 2.47
C LEU A 141 6.42 1.41 1.90
N VAL A 142 5.18 1.20 2.37
CA VAL A 142 4.29 0.14 1.88
C VAL A 142 3.99 0.32 0.40
N ILE A 143 3.65 1.55 -0.02
CA ILE A 143 3.31 1.82 -1.41
C ILE A 143 4.52 1.61 -2.31
N LYS A 144 5.69 2.12 -1.91
CA LYS A 144 6.93 1.91 -2.65
C LYS A 144 7.24 0.43 -2.81
N ALA A 145 7.24 -0.34 -1.71
CA ALA A 145 7.46 -1.77 -1.75
C ALA A 145 6.43 -2.53 -2.61
N SER A 146 5.17 -2.08 -2.60
CA SER A 146 4.10 -2.67 -3.44
C SER A 146 4.34 -2.42 -4.93
N ARG A 147 4.74 -1.19 -5.30
CA ARG A 147 5.11 -0.84 -6.68
C ARG A 147 6.30 -1.67 -7.15
N ASP A 148 7.34 -1.75 -6.33
CA ASP A 148 8.57 -2.49 -6.66
C ASP A 148 8.28 -4.00 -6.80
N ALA A 149 7.47 -4.57 -5.91
CA ALA A 149 7.03 -5.97 -6.00
C ALA A 149 6.23 -6.26 -7.28
N ILE A 150 5.33 -5.36 -7.68
CA ILE A 150 4.58 -5.47 -8.94
C ILE A 150 5.53 -5.36 -10.14
N GLN A 151 6.46 -4.42 -10.12
CA GLN A 151 7.42 -4.26 -11.21
C GLN A 151 8.33 -5.48 -11.38
N ASP A 152 8.68 -6.16 -10.30
CA ASP A 152 9.48 -7.37 -10.33
C ASP A 152 8.75 -8.58 -10.93
N THR A 153 7.41 -8.55 -11.01
CA THR A 153 6.64 -9.66 -11.62
C THR A 153 6.98 -9.92 -13.08
N LYS A 154 7.48 -8.90 -13.81
CA LYS A 154 7.93 -9.04 -15.20
C LYS A 154 9.15 -9.96 -15.36
N HIS A 155 9.90 -10.18 -14.28
CA HIS A 155 11.08 -11.05 -14.24
C HIS A 155 10.74 -12.47 -13.76
N ILE A 156 9.51 -12.72 -13.32
CA ILE A 156 9.08 -14.04 -12.87
C ILE A 156 8.76 -14.90 -14.09
N ASP A 157 9.54 -15.96 -14.28
CA ASP A 157 9.22 -17.04 -15.19
C ASP A 157 8.28 -18.05 -14.51
N MET A 158 7.15 -18.33 -15.17
CA MET A 158 6.11 -19.22 -14.65
C MET A 158 6.30 -20.63 -15.20
N ASP A 159 7.10 -21.42 -14.51
CA ASP A 159 7.32 -22.83 -14.82
C ASP A 159 6.73 -23.73 -13.73
N PHE A 160 6.67 -25.04 -13.99
CA PHE A 160 6.20 -26.04 -13.04
C PHE A 160 7.08 -26.15 -11.77
N THR A 161 8.29 -25.58 -11.80
CA THR A 161 9.23 -25.52 -10.69
C THR A 161 9.11 -24.22 -9.89
N SER A 162 8.35 -23.23 -10.39
CA SER A 162 8.24 -21.93 -9.75
C SER A 162 7.40 -22.03 -8.47
N PRO A 163 7.92 -21.57 -7.33
CA PRO A 163 7.21 -21.72 -6.06
C PRO A 163 5.99 -20.82 -6.00
N VAL A 164 4.90 -21.34 -5.40
CA VAL A 164 3.60 -20.64 -5.30
C VAL A 164 3.73 -19.28 -4.63
N TRP A 165 4.56 -19.15 -3.59
CA TRP A 165 4.74 -17.88 -2.90
C TRP A 165 5.29 -16.77 -3.83
N LEU A 166 6.13 -17.13 -4.81
CA LEU A 166 6.73 -16.18 -5.75
C LEU A 166 5.71 -15.74 -6.79
N VAL A 167 5.04 -16.73 -7.38
CA VAL A 167 4.15 -16.51 -8.54
C VAL A 167 2.80 -15.93 -8.11
N PHE A 168 2.35 -16.22 -6.89
CA PHE A 168 1.02 -15.88 -6.40
C PHE A 168 1.04 -14.92 -5.21
N TYR A 169 1.67 -15.32 -4.09
CA TYR A 169 1.51 -14.62 -2.82
C TYR A 169 2.05 -13.18 -2.84
N TYR A 170 3.32 -12.99 -3.22
CA TYR A 170 3.92 -11.66 -3.25
C TYR A 170 3.24 -10.71 -4.26
N PRO A 171 2.94 -11.14 -5.51
CA PRO A 171 2.13 -10.36 -6.45
C PRO A 171 0.78 -9.94 -5.89
N LEU A 172 0.09 -10.84 -5.18
CA LEU A 172 -1.21 -10.55 -4.57
C LEU A 172 -1.10 -9.53 -3.44
N VAL A 173 -0.09 -9.66 -2.58
CA VAL A 173 0.14 -8.73 -1.47
C VAL A 173 0.40 -7.31 -2.01
N GLY A 174 1.23 -7.17 -3.06
CA GLY A 174 1.47 -5.89 -3.72
C GLY A 174 0.21 -5.29 -4.34
N LEU A 175 -0.59 -6.11 -5.03
CA LEU A 175 -1.89 -5.73 -5.61
C LEU A 175 -2.83 -5.14 -4.53
N ILE A 176 -3.01 -5.86 -3.42
CA ILE A 176 -3.96 -5.45 -2.36
C ILE A 176 -3.56 -4.10 -1.76
N HIS A 177 -2.28 -3.92 -1.42
CA HIS A 177 -1.81 -2.68 -0.79
C HIS A 177 -1.85 -1.50 -1.75
N LEU A 178 -1.50 -1.70 -3.03
CA LEU A 178 -1.60 -0.65 -4.04
C LEU A 178 -3.06 -0.27 -4.32
N PHE A 179 -3.95 -1.25 -4.40
CA PHE A 179 -5.40 -1.02 -4.53
C PHE A 179 -5.94 -0.19 -3.36
N VAL A 180 -5.64 -0.59 -2.12
CA VAL A 180 -6.07 0.15 -0.92
C VAL A 180 -5.54 1.58 -0.95
N HIS A 181 -4.31 1.80 -1.41
CA HIS A 181 -3.75 3.14 -1.55
C HIS A 181 -4.54 4.01 -2.55
N ILE A 182 -4.87 3.48 -3.73
CA ILE A 182 -5.64 4.21 -4.75
C ILE A 182 -7.02 4.59 -4.21
N VAL A 183 -7.71 3.67 -3.53
CA VAL A 183 -9.03 3.93 -2.95
C VAL A 183 -8.97 5.00 -1.86
N LYS A 184 -7.90 5.02 -1.06
CA LYS A 184 -7.70 6.02 0.00
C LYS A 184 -7.31 7.39 -0.53
N SER A 185 -6.49 7.43 -1.57
CA SER A 185 -5.90 8.65 -2.12
C SER A 185 -6.13 8.75 -3.64
N PRO A 186 -7.39 8.83 -4.11
CA PRO A 186 -7.72 8.78 -5.53
C PRO A 186 -7.28 10.01 -6.33
N GLN A 187 -6.87 11.09 -5.65
CA GLN A 187 -6.36 12.32 -6.24
C GLN A 187 -4.83 12.46 -6.07
N ALA A 188 -4.14 11.39 -5.67
CA ALA A 188 -2.69 11.41 -5.57
C ALA A 188 -2.05 11.66 -6.95
N PRO A 189 -0.93 12.42 -7.04
CA PRO A 189 -0.28 12.70 -8.31
C PRO A 189 0.23 11.44 -9.02
N THR A 190 0.46 10.34 -8.26
CA THR A 190 0.92 9.05 -8.78
C THR A 190 -0.21 8.12 -9.22
N VAL A 191 -1.48 8.50 -9.03
CA VAL A 191 -2.61 7.57 -9.17
C VAL A 191 -2.70 6.92 -10.55
N GLN A 192 -2.37 7.65 -11.62
CA GLN A 192 -2.37 7.12 -12.99
C GLN A 192 -1.28 6.06 -13.20
N LEU A 193 -0.11 6.25 -12.58
CA LEU A 193 0.97 5.26 -12.59
C LEU A 193 0.58 4.03 -11.76
N ASP A 194 -0.12 4.23 -10.64
CA ASP A 194 -0.60 3.16 -9.78
C ASP A 194 -1.68 2.32 -10.47
N LEU A 195 -2.59 2.94 -11.24
CA LEU A 195 -3.56 2.24 -12.08
C LEU A 195 -2.88 1.40 -13.18
N ALA A 196 -1.87 1.95 -13.86
CA ALA A 196 -1.10 1.19 -14.85
C ALA A 196 -0.39 -0.03 -14.23
N LEU A 197 0.06 0.06 -12.97
CA LEU A 197 0.62 -1.07 -12.24
C LEU A 197 -0.45 -2.12 -11.90
N LEU A 198 -1.71 -1.71 -11.61
CA LEU A 198 -2.83 -2.64 -11.46
C LEU A 198 -3.12 -3.42 -12.76
N ASP A 199 -2.99 -2.79 -13.92
CA ASP A 199 -3.13 -3.49 -15.20
C ASP A 199 -2.01 -4.49 -15.45
N ILE A 200 -0.76 -4.12 -15.13
CA ILE A 200 0.41 -5.01 -15.25
C ILE A 200 0.19 -6.27 -14.39
N ILE A 201 -0.21 -6.10 -13.13
CA ILE A 201 -0.41 -7.23 -12.23
C ILE A 201 -1.63 -8.08 -12.64
N SER A 202 -2.68 -7.46 -13.18
CA SER A 202 -3.82 -8.17 -13.80
C SER A 202 -3.38 -9.05 -14.96
N GLY A 203 -2.46 -8.55 -15.81
CA GLY A 203 -1.80 -9.32 -16.86
C GLY A 203 -0.99 -10.50 -16.33
N HIS A 204 -0.26 -10.32 -15.23
CA HIS A 204 0.46 -11.40 -14.55
C HIS A 204 -0.49 -12.52 -14.09
N PHE A 205 -1.60 -12.19 -13.44
CA PHE A 205 -2.59 -13.20 -13.03
C PHE A 205 -3.33 -13.85 -14.22
N ALA A 206 -3.51 -13.14 -15.33
CA ALA A 206 -4.01 -13.73 -16.56
C ALA A 206 -3.03 -14.75 -17.16
N ARG A 207 -1.72 -14.44 -17.14
CA ARG A 207 -0.65 -15.37 -17.54
C ARG A 207 -0.64 -16.61 -16.63
N LEU A 208 -0.79 -16.44 -15.32
CA LEU A 208 -0.87 -17.55 -14.37
C LEU A 208 -2.08 -18.46 -14.65
N LYS A 209 -3.24 -17.88 -14.95
CA LYS A 209 -4.43 -18.65 -15.37
C LYS A 209 -4.15 -19.47 -16.64
N TYR A 210 -3.47 -18.87 -17.62
CA TYR A 210 -3.11 -19.56 -18.85
C TYR A 210 -2.16 -20.74 -18.59
N THR A 211 -1.06 -20.51 -17.87
CA THR A 211 -0.06 -21.54 -17.57
C THR A 211 -0.64 -22.71 -16.76
N THR A 212 -1.62 -22.44 -15.89
CA THR A 212 -2.31 -23.48 -15.11
C THR A 212 -3.45 -24.17 -15.86
N SER A 213 -3.57 -23.97 -17.17
CA SER A 213 -4.67 -24.49 -18.00
C SER A 213 -6.05 -24.14 -17.44
N SER A 214 -6.18 -22.93 -16.88
CA SER A 214 -7.37 -22.41 -16.20
C SER A 214 -7.82 -23.17 -14.94
N THR A 215 -6.98 -24.05 -14.38
CA THR A 215 -7.24 -24.72 -13.09
C THR A 215 -7.30 -23.71 -11.94
N ILE A 216 -6.47 -22.67 -12.02
CA ILE A 216 -6.38 -21.62 -11.01
C ILE A 216 -6.74 -20.28 -11.67
N ALA A 217 -7.77 -19.61 -11.15
CA ALA A 217 -8.22 -18.32 -11.67
C ALA A 217 -8.54 -17.34 -10.53
N PHE A 218 -8.20 -16.07 -10.75
CA PHE A 218 -8.40 -14.99 -9.79
C PHE A 218 -9.23 -13.87 -10.41
N PRO A 219 -10.54 -14.09 -10.65
CA PRO A 219 -11.40 -13.11 -11.33
C PRO A 219 -11.48 -11.77 -10.58
N PHE A 220 -11.40 -11.82 -9.23
CA PHE A 220 -11.45 -10.64 -8.38
C PHE A 220 -10.35 -9.61 -8.70
N VAL A 221 -9.19 -10.02 -9.24
CA VAL A 221 -8.10 -9.09 -9.60
C VAL A 221 -8.60 -8.05 -10.61
N LYS A 222 -9.38 -8.49 -11.61
CA LYS A 222 -9.98 -7.58 -12.60
C LYS A 222 -11.05 -6.70 -11.99
N GLU A 223 -11.77 -7.20 -10.99
CA GLU A 223 -12.77 -6.41 -10.26
C GLU A 223 -12.11 -5.30 -9.43
N LEU A 224 -10.98 -5.60 -8.77
CA LEU A 224 -10.18 -4.60 -8.06
C LEU A 224 -9.66 -3.51 -9.00
N CYS A 225 -9.17 -3.87 -10.18
CA CYS A 225 -8.71 -2.88 -11.18
C CYS A 225 -9.85 -1.95 -11.58
N ARG A 226 -11.01 -2.51 -11.97
CA ARG A 226 -12.20 -1.72 -12.34
C ARG A 226 -12.71 -0.84 -11.20
N PHE A 227 -12.68 -1.36 -9.98
CA PHE A 227 -13.10 -0.58 -8.81
C PHE A 227 -12.15 0.59 -8.54
N ALA A 228 -10.85 0.38 -8.69
CA ALA A 228 -9.85 1.44 -8.55
C ALA A 228 -10.05 2.54 -9.60
N GLU A 229 -10.20 2.18 -10.87
CA GLU A 229 -10.51 3.11 -11.97
C GLU A 229 -11.78 3.93 -11.67
N HIS A 230 -12.87 3.22 -11.35
CA HIS A 230 -14.14 3.86 -11.03
C HIS A 230 -14.06 4.82 -9.84
N THR A 231 -13.26 4.48 -8.81
CA THR A 231 -13.05 5.35 -7.65
C THR A 231 -12.34 6.65 -8.03
N VAL A 232 -11.37 6.57 -8.94
CA VAL A 232 -10.65 7.75 -9.46
C VAL A 232 -11.56 8.61 -10.33
N ASP A 233 -12.37 7.99 -11.20
CA ASP A 233 -13.32 8.67 -12.09
C ASP A 233 -14.44 9.39 -11.35
N LEU A 234 -14.99 8.76 -10.29
CA LEU A 234 -15.97 9.40 -9.43
C LEU A 234 -15.41 10.66 -8.78
N LYS A 235 -14.19 10.56 -8.23
CA LYS A 235 -13.55 11.67 -7.50
C LYS A 235 -13.09 12.79 -8.41
N SER A 236 -12.64 12.48 -9.63
CA SER A 236 -12.34 13.49 -10.64
C SER A 236 -13.61 14.25 -11.07
N THR A 237 -14.71 13.52 -11.30
CA THR A 237 -16.02 14.09 -11.65
C THR A 237 -16.58 14.99 -10.54
N GLU A 238 -16.51 14.56 -9.28
CA GLU A 238 -16.90 15.37 -8.12
C GLU A 238 -16.09 16.68 -8.05
N SER A 239 -14.77 16.59 -8.23
CA SER A 239 -13.89 17.76 -8.20
C SER A 239 -14.20 18.74 -9.34
N SER A 240 -14.51 18.25 -10.55
CA SER A 240 -14.94 19.08 -11.67
C SER A 240 -16.29 19.75 -11.43
N ARG A 241 -17.26 19.06 -10.79
CA ARG A 241 -18.55 19.65 -10.43
C ARG A 241 -18.40 20.79 -9.42
N ILE A 242 -17.60 20.58 -8.37
CA ILE A 242 -17.33 21.61 -7.36
C ILE A 242 -16.64 22.83 -7.99
N ALA A 243 -15.69 22.61 -8.90
CA ALA A 243 -15.02 23.69 -9.62
C ALA A 243 -15.99 24.49 -10.52
N ASN A 244 -16.91 23.80 -11.21
CA ASN A 244 -17.93 24.44 -12.05
C ASN A 244 -18.98 25.22 -11.24
N ASP A 245 -19.35 24.73 -10.05
CA ASP A 245 -20.26 25.44 -9.16
C ASP A 245 -19.58 26.69 -8.57
N ALA A 246 -18.30 26.59 -8.20
CA ALA A 246 -17.52 27.73 -7.71
C ALA A 246 -17.31 28.81 -8.79
N SER A 247 -17.07 28.42 -10.05
CA SER A 247 -16.96 29.38 -11.17
C SER A 247 -18.29 30.04 -11.50
N THR A 248 -19.41 29.30 -11.44
CA THR A 248 -20.76 29.84 -11.65
C THR A 248 -21.13 30.86 -10.55
N ILE A 249 -20.77 30.58 -9.30
CA ILE A 249 -20.97 31.52 -8.18
C ILE A 249 -20.09 32.77 -8.33
N ALA A 250 -18.82 32.60 -8.76
CA ALA A 250 -17.91 33.72 -8.99
C ALA A 250 -18.35 34.60 -10.18
N GLU A 251 -18.84 34.02 -11.27
CA GLU A 251 -19.41 34.77 -12.40
C GLU A 251 -20.68 35.52 -12.02
N SER A 252 -21.55 34.92 -11.20
CA SER A 252 -22.75 35.59 -10.69
C SER A 252 -22.42 36.74 -9.72
N ALA A 253 -21.29 36.69 -9.01
CA ALA A 253 -20.83 37.75 -8.13
C ALA A 253 -20.07 38.88 -8.86
N ALA A 254 -19.50 38.59 -10.03
CA ALA A 254 -18.73 39.52 -10.84
C ALA A 254 -19.57 40.37 -11.81
N GLN A 255 -20.88 40.16 -11.92
CA GLN A 255 -21.75 41.04 -12.69
C GLN A 255 -21.98 42.38 -11.95
N PRO A 256 -21.55 43.53 -12.51
CA PRO A 256 -21.86 44.82 -11.92
C PRO A 256 -23.36 45.09 -12.05
N LYS A 257 -24.03 45.32 -10.90
CA LYS A 257 -25.41 45.79 -10.85
C LYS A 257 -25.49 47.17 -11.52
N TYR A 258 -25.79 47.22 -12.81
CA TYR A 258 -26.19 48.45 -13.47
C TYR A 258 -27.70 48.70 -13.28
N SER A 259 -27.99 49.88 -12.74
CA SER A 259 -29.24 50.65 -12.78
C SER A 259 -30.51 50.02 -12.18
N THR A 260 -30.78 50.38 -10.91
CA THR A 260 -32.15 50.58 -10.42
C THR A 260 -32.43 52.09 -10.42
N GLN A 261 -33.21 52.56 -11.38
CA GLN A 261 -33.81 53.89 -11.34
C GLN A 261 -35.12 53.80 -10.54
N GLY A 262 -35.18 54.55 -9.44
CA GLY A 262 -36.35 55.11 -8.76
C GLY A 262 -37.64 54.30 -8.64
N THR A 263 -38.07 54.06 -7.39
CA THR A 263 -39.29 54.63 -6.74
C THR A 263 -39.82 53.69 -5.66
N VAL A 264 -40.01 54.21 -4.43
CA VAL A 264 -40.62 53.58 -3.25
C VAL A 264 -41.39 54.70 -2.50
N PRO A 265 -42.45 54.47 -1.70
CA PRO A 265 -43.29 53.28 -1.46
C PRO A 265 -44.82 53.53 -1.60
N GLY A 266 -45.59 52.45 -1.73
CA GLY A 266 -47.02 52.42 -1.42
C GLY A 266 -47.42 51.04 -0.88
N SER A 267 -48.00 51.04 0.31
CA SER A 267 -48.36 49.90 1.17
C SER A 267 -49.44 48.97 0.60
N ASP A 268 -49.33 47.67 0.90
CA ASP A 268 -50.31 46.86 1.66
C ASP A 268 -50.37 45.38 1.26
N ALA A 269 -50.78 44.56 2.24
CA ALA A 269 -51.35 43.21 2.17
C ALA A 269 -50.42 41.98 2.35
N ARG A 270 -50.30 41.59 3.63
CA ARG A 270 -50.65 40.30 4.30
C ARG A 270 -50.55 38.94 3.54
N VAL A 271 -50.29 37.93 4.39
CA VAL A 271 -50.53 36.45 4.31
C VAL A 271 -49.21 35.67 4.09
N ALA A 272 -48.50 35.21 5.12
CA ALA A 272 -48.75 34.14 6.11
C ALA A 272 -48.45 32.70 5.61
N ALA A 273 -47.88 31.92 6.55
CA ALA A 273 -47.70 30.47 6.59
C ALA A 273 -46.44 29.90 5.91
N ASN A 274 -45.75 28.87 6.42
CA ASN A 274 -45.55 28.30 7.76
C ASN A 274 -44.59 27.11 7.55
N ASN A 275 -43.91 26.71 8.62
CA ASN A 275 -43.41 25.36 8.90
C ASN A 275 -42.16 24.85 8.15
N ALA A 276 -41.02 24.95 8.84
CA ALA A 276 -39.94 23.97 8.76
C ALA A 276 -40.18 22.88 9.82
N PRO A 277 -39.98 21.58 9.52
CA PRO A 277 -39.77 20.58 10.55
C PRO A 277 -38.26 20.27 10.70
N ASP A 278 -37.84 20.41 11.96
CA ASP A 278 -36.70 19.78 12.58
C ASP A 278 -36.86 18.24 12.54
N VAL A 279 -35.82 17.53 12.12
CA VAL A 279 -35.71 16.07 12.25
C VAL A 279 -34.29 15.72 12.64
N SER A 280 -34.00 15.91 13.92
CA SER A 280 -33.03 15.09 14.62
C SER A 280 -33.71 13.80 15.10
N GLU A 281 -32.95 12.70 15.12
CA GLU A 281 -33.20 11.48 15.91
C GLU A 281 -34.00 10.33 15.26
N VAL A 282 -33.30 9.46 14.52
CA VAL A 282 -33.52 8.00 14.41
C VAL A 282 -32.18 7.39 13.96
N MET A 283 -31.59 6.29 14.42
CA MET A 283 -31.68 5.42 15.59
C MET A 283 -30.51 4.43 15.42
N ASN A 284 -29.86 4.07 16.53
CA ASN A 284 -28.87 3.00 16.61
C ASN A 284 -29.46 1.64 16.16
N HIS A 285 -28.65 0.83 15.46
CA HIS A 285 -28.36 -0.60 15.76
C HIS A 285 -27.99 -1.40 14.49
N ALA A 286 -26.80 -2.02 14.46
CA ALA A 286 -26.60 -3.42 14.03
C ALA A 286 -25.13 -3.89 14.26
N PRO A 287 -24.89 -5.19 14.52
CA PRO A 287 -23.59 -5.75 14.93
C PRO A 287 -22.77 -6.26 13.74
N PHE A 288 -21.43 -6.23 13.85
CA PHE A 288 -20.51 -6.82 12.88
C PHE A 288 -19.98 -8.17 13.36
N TYR A 289 -20.10 -9.17 12.47
CA TYR A 289 -19.38 -10.43 12.46
C TYR A 289 -17.95 -10.24 11.93
#